data_AF-A0A3N5GQA5-F1
#
_entry.id   AF-A0A3N5GQA5-F1
#
_cell.length_a   1.000
_cell.length_b   1.000
_cell.length_c   1.000
_cell.angle_alpha   90.00
_cell.angle_beta   90.00
_cell.angle_gamma   90.00
#
_symmetry.space_group_name_H-M   'P 1'
#
loop_
_entity.id
_entity.type
_entity.pdbx_description
1 polymer ?
#
loop_
_entity_poly.entity_id
_entity_poly.type
_entity_poly.pdbx_seq_one_letter_code
_entity_poly.pdbx_strand_id
1 'polypeptide(L)'
;MKKAILAVIILGIAAPFSVTAQDANDLKDYMRTLLIGPGLQVSVLHLNEKTLPSIFQPPTIYAMRTRAREGTLVFVQGTTEREFDMDPGQFKLEQNGKSTAGQPVNIKNFQKGKVPSGQRVDGLVQFAERVDPLKPFSIKYGRESAEFRFTADQVKAMTPPPAPPQD
;
A
#
# COMPACT_ATOMS: atom_id res chain seq x y z
N MET A 1 8.35 1.27 48.90
CA MET A 1 9.07 1.91 47.79
C MET A 1 8.75 1.16 46.50
N LYS A 2 7.96 1.76 45.61
CA LYS A 2 7.40 1.12 44.41
C LYS A 2 8.49 1.02 43.33
N LYS A 3 8.76 -0.21 42.86
CA LYS A 3 9.67 -0.49 41.75
C LYS A 3 8.96 -0.09 40.44
N ALA A 4 9.51 0.87 39.71
CA ALA A 4 9.05 1.23 38.37
C ALA A 4 9.47 0.11 37.41
N ILE A 5 8.51 -0.62 36.88
CA ILE A 5 8.71 -1.55 35.77
C ILE A 5 8.68 -0.68 34.51
N LEU A 6 9.86 -0.42 33.96
CA LEU A 6 10.03 0.21 32.67
C LEU A 6 9.60 -0.80 31.60
N ALA A 7 8.35 -0.66 31.14
CA ALA A 7 7.86 -1.42 30.00
C ALA A 7 8.54 -0.90 28.74
N VAL A 8 9.58 -1.61 28.28
CA VAL A 8 10.13 -1.43 26.94
C VAL A 8 9.10 -1.99 25.97
N ILE A 9 8.26 -1.11 25.44
CA ILE A 9 7.45 -1.39 24.26
C ILE A 9 8.45 -1.52 23.11
N ILE A 10 8.81 -2.76 22.77
CA ILE A 10 9.48 -3.05 21.50
C ILE A 10 8.43 -2.78 20.43
N LEU A 11 8.40 -1.55 19.91
CA LEU A 11 7.84 -1.27 18.60
C LEU A 11 8.64 -2.11 17.61
N GLY A 12 8.10 -3.27 17.25
CA GLY A 12 8.57 -4.03 16.10
C GLY A 12 8.42 -3.16 14.86
N ILE A 13 9.49 -2.47 14.50
CA ILE A 13 9.59 -1.77 13.22
C ILE A 13 9.70 -2.88 12.18
N ALA A 14 8.56 -3.39 11.72
CA ALA A 14 8.48 -4.04 10.43
C ALA A 14 8.85 -2.96 9.40
N ALA A 15 10.15 -2.79 9.15
CA ALA A 15 10.67 -1.77 8.25
C ALA A 15 10.07 -2.02 6.87
N PRO A 16 9.05 -1.25 6.46
CA PRO A 16 8.43 -1.46 5.18
C PRO A 16 9.37 -0.73 4.21
N PHE A 17 9.84 -1.45 3.20
CA PHE A 17 10.70 -0.90 2.15
C PHE A 17 12.15 -0.55 2.54
N SER A 18 13.10 -0.91 1.67
CA SER A 18 14.50 -0.43 1.74
C SER A 18 14.54 1.02 1.26
N VAL A 19 14.05 1.92 2.09
CA VAL A 19 13.78 3.32 1.75
C VAL A 19 14.62 4.20 2.68
N THR A 20 15.19 5.29 2.17
CA THR A 20 15.98 6.20 3.00
C THR A 20 15.08 6.80 4.09
N ALA A 21 15.63 7.20 5.24
CA ALA A 21 14.83 7.72 6.35
C ALA A 21 13.95 8.93 5.97
N GLN A 22 14.39 9.71 4.98
CA GLN A 22 13.64 10.84 4.44
C GLN A 22 12.45 10.37 3.58
N ASP A 23 12.70 9.45 2.65
CA ASP A 23 11.66 8.85 1.82
C ASP A 23 10.63 8.06 2.66
N ALA A 24 11.06 7.46 3.78
CA ALA A 24 10.18 6.68 4.64
C ALA A 24 9.14 7.55 5.37
N ASN A 25 9.46 8.82 5.66
CA ASN A 25 8.47 9.75 6.22
C ASN A 25 7.47 10.20 5.15
N ASP A 26 7.93 10.43 3.93
CA ASP A 26 7.06 10.81 2.80
C ASP A 26 6.08 9.71 2.41
N LEU A 27 6.46 8.43 2.55
CA LEU A 27 5.58 7.30 2.21
C LEU A 27 4.49 7.02 3.27
N LYS A 28 4.73 7.33 4.54
CA LYS A 28 3.80 7.01 5.65
C LYS A 28 2.43 7.62 5.44
N ASP A 29 2.37 8.83 4.91
CA ASP A 29 1.13 9.55 4.64
C ASP A 29 0.20 8.80 3.66
N TYR A 30 0.81 8.08 2.72
CA TYR A 30 0.13 7.34 1.66
C TYR A 30 0.05 5.83 1.93
N MET A 31 0.46 5.39 3.12
CA MET A 31 0.54 3.99 3.50
C MET A 31 -0.42 3.68 4.65
N ARG A 32 -1.04 2.51 4.58
CA ARG A 32 -1.89 1.99 5.66
C ARG A 32 -1.53 0.54 5.95
N THR A 33 -1.66 0.15 7.21
CA THR A 33 -1.51 -1.25 7.61
C THR A 33 -2.83 -1.97 7.46
N LEU A 34 -2.79 -3.18 6.91
CA LEU A 34 -3.90 -4.12 6.86
C LEU A 34 -3.46 -5.42 7.55
N LEU A 35 -4.20 -5.83 8.57
CA LEU A 35 -3.98 -7.10 9.27
C LEU A 35 -4.85 -8.16 8.61
N ILE A 36 -4.24 -9.10 7.91
CA ILE A 36 -4.94 -10.15 7.18
C ILE A 36 -4.89 -11.43 8.00
N GLY A 37 -5.97 -11.67 8.75
CA GLY A 37 -6.05 -12.79 9.67
C GLY A 37 -4.91 -12.78 10.70
N PRO A 38 -4.63 -13.92 11.35
CA PRO A 38 -3.69 -13.95 12.46
C PRO A 38 -2.22 -14.06 12.02
N GLY A 39 -1.91 -14.10 10.72
CA GLY A 39 -0.60 -14.52 10.22
C GLY A 39 0.11 -13.58 9.26
N LEU A 40 -0.54 -12.50 8.83
CA LEU A 40 0.03 -11.59 7.86
C LEU A 40 -0.39 -10.14 8.12
N GLN A 41 0.58 -9.31 8.48
CA GLN A 41 0.45 -7.86 8.45
C GLN A 41 1.05 -7.34 7.14
N VAL A 42 0.26 -6.59 6.37
CA VAL A 42 0.75 -5.93 5.16
C VAL A 42 0.69 -4.41 5.29
N SER A 43 1.66 -3.76 4.69
CA SER A 43 1.62 -2.35 4.33
C SER A 43 1.00 -2.23 2.93
N VAL A 44 -0.03 -1.40 2.82
CA VAL A 44 -0.71 -1.05 1.58
C VAL A 44 -0.36 0.40 1.28
N LEU A 45 0.37 0.63 0.21
CA LEU A 45 0.80 1.95 -0.24
C LEU A 45 -0.02 2.37 -1.46
N HIS A 46 -0.69 3.53 -1.38
CA HIS A 46 -1.35 4.13 -2.53
C HIS A 46 -0.31 4.67 -3.52
N LEU A 47 -0.28 4.11 -4.73
CA LEU A 47 0.67 4.52 -5.76
C LEU A 47 0.15 5.71 -6.55
N ASN A 48 0.92 6.80 -6.50
CA ASN A 48 0.67 8.05 -7.18
C ASN A 48 2.01 8.68 -7.61
N GLU A 49 1.99 9.84 -8.26
CA GLU A 49 3.23 10.47 -8.78
C GLU A 49 4.26 10.77 -7.68
N LYS A 50 3.84 10.98 -6.43
CA LYS A 50 4.72 11.22 -5.27
C LYS A 50 5.33 9.93 -4.71
N THR A 51 4.63 8.81 -4.75
CA THR A 51 5.08 7.53 -4.13
C THR A 51 5.73 6.57 -5.12
N LEU A 52 5.37 6.64 -6.40
CA LEU A 52 5.93 5.78 -7.46
C LEU A 52 7.48 5.79 -7.52
N PRO A 53 8.18 6.94 -7.43
CA PRO A 53 9.64 6.97 -7.53
C PRO A 53 10.36 6.25 -6.39
N SER A 54 9.72 6.12 -5.22
CA SER A 54 10.29 5.40 -4.08
C SER A 54 10.23 3.88 -4.24
N ILE A 55 9.40 3.38 -5.15
CA ILE A 55 9.17 1.94 -5.36
C ILE A 55 9.76 1.46 -6.69
N PHE A 56 9.66 2.27 -7.74
CA PHE A 56 10.05 1.87 -9.09
C PHE A 56 11.09 2.81 -9.67
N GLN A 57 12.03 2.21 -10.40
CA GLN A 57 13.02 2.93 -11.20
C GLN A 57 12.69 2.81 -12.69
N PRO A 58 13.25 3.69 -13.55
CA PRO A 58 13.19 3.50 -14.99
C PRO A 58 13.75 2.13 -15.42
N PRO A 59 13.17 1.50 -16.45
CA PRO A 59 12.03 1.98 -17.25
C PRO A 59 10.65 1.68 -16.63
N THR A 60 10.57 0.81 -15.63
CA THR A 60 9.32 0.31 -15.04
C THR A 60 8.39 1.41 -14.55
N ILE A 61 8.96 2.47 -13.96
CA ILE A 61 8.17 3.61 -13.45
C ILE A 61 7.25 4.24 -14.50
N TYR A 62 7.63 4.24 -15.79
CA TYR A 62 6.82 4.83 -16.86
C TYR A 62 5.52 4.06 -17.07
N ALA A 63 5.60 2.72 -17.11
CA ALA A 63 4.40 1.89 -17.23
C ALA A 63 3.50 2.02 -15.99
N MET A 64 4.10 2.13 -14.80
CA MET A 64 3.33 2.28 -13.56
C MET A 64 2.62 3.63 -13.46
N ARG A 65 3.23 4.72 -13.97
CA ARG A 65 2.57 6.02 -14.09
C ARG A 65 1.32 5.94 -14.97
N THR A 66 1.41 5.29 -16.12
CA THR A 66 0.25 5.09 -17.00
C THR A 66 -0.86 4.34 -16.28
N ARG A 67 -0.54 3.21 -15.63
CA ARG A 67 -1.52 2.41 -14.88
C ARG A 67 -2.17 3.18 -13.72
N ALA A 68 -1.39 3.97 -12.99
CA ALA A 68 -1.89 4.80 -11.89
C ALA A 68 -2.75 5.99 -12.37
N ARG A 69 -2.71 6.34 -13.66
CA ARG A 69 -3.60 7.35 -14.26
C ARG A 69 -4.91 6.75 -14.76
N GLU A 70 -4.87 5.50 -15.24
CA GLU A 70 -6.02 4.75 -15.76
C GLU A 70 -6.96 4.26 -14.65
N GLY A 71 -6.44 4.03 -13.44
CA GLY A 71 -7.23 3.57 -12.30
C GLY A 71 -6.47 3.75 -10.98
N THR A 72 -6.96 3.09 -9.93
CA THR A 72 -6.27 3.11 -8.62
C THR A 72 -5.26 1.98 -8.56
N LEU A 73 -4.03 2.29 -8.15
CA LEU A 73 -2.97 1.30 -8.01
C LEU A 73 -2.46 1.32 -6.57
N VAL A 74 -2.31 0.14 -5.97
CA VAL A 74 -1.69 0.00 -4.65
C VAL A 74 -0.56 -1.02 -4.70
N PHE A 75 0.49 -0.76 -3.93
CA PHE A 75 1.54 -1.72 -3.65
C PHE A 75 1.32 -2.35 -2.28
N VAL A 76 1.41 -3.67 -2.21
CA VAL A 76 1.18 -4.45 -1.00
C VAL A 76 2.49 -5.16 -0.64
N GLN A 77 2.97 -4.96 0.58
CA GLN A 77 4.15 -5.64 1.10
C GLN A 77 3.93 -6.11 2.54
N GLY A 78 4.36 -7.34 2.83
CA GLY A 78 4.39 -7.85 4.20
C GLY A 78 5.34 -9.02 4.35
N THR A 79 5.48 -9.50 5.59
CA THR A 79 6.19 -10.72 5.91
C THR A 79 5.25 -11.61 6.71
N THR A 80 5.15 -12.87 6.34
CA THR A 80 4.33 -13.85 7.05
C THR A 80 4.95 -14.20 8.40
N GLU A 81 4.16 -14.18 9.47
CA GLU A 81 4.62 -14.60 10.80
C GLU A 81 4.49 -16.12 10.99
N ARG A 82 3.58 -16.74 10.23
CA ARG A 82 3.28 -18.17 10.20
C ARG A 82 2.94 -18.57 8.77
N GLU A 83 2.76 -19.86 8.50
CA GLU A 83 2.21 -20.27 7.21
C GLU A 83 0.86 -19.57 6.97
N PHE A 84 0.74 -18.91 5.81
CA PHE A 84 -0.43 -18.13 5.44
C PHE A 84 -0.92 -18.56 4.06
N ASP A 85 -2.23 -18.79 3.91
CA ASP A 85 -2.84 -19.10 2.61
C ASP A 85 -3.20 -17.79 1.90
N MET A 86 -2.33 -17.37 0.98
CA MET A 86 -2.47 -16.12 0.24
C MET A 86 -3.51 -16.29 -0.86
N ASP A 87 -4.42 -15.32 -0.99
CA ASP A 87 -5.36 -15.23 -2.12
C ASP A 87 -5.54 -13.77 -2.52
N PRO A 88 -4.69 -13.23 -3.41
CA PRO A 88 -4.73 -11.81 -3.78
C PRO A 88 -6.01 -11.43 -4.55
N GLY A 89 -6.78 -12.39 -5.05
CA GLY A 89 -8.06 -12.12 -5.71
C GLY A 89 -9.14 -11.57 -4.77
N GLN A 90 -8.90 -11.61 -3.45
CA GLN A 90 -9.83 -11.09 -2.44
C GLN A 90 -9.70 -9.57 -2.24
N PHE A 91 -8.68 -8.92 -2.83
CA PHE A 91 -8.54 -7.48 -2.70
C PHE A 91 -9.67 -6.73 -3.39
N LYS A 92 -10.28 -5.80 -2.66
CA LYS A 92 -11.34 -4.93 -3.16
C LYS A 92 -11.07 -3.48 -2.80
N LEU A 93 -11.47 -2.58 -3.68
CA LEU A 93 -11.55 -1.15 -3.43
C LEU A 93 -12.98 -0.81 -3.04
N GLU A 94 -13.17 0.00 -2.00
CA GLU A 94 -14.47 0.56 -1.65
C GLU A 94 -14.43 2.09 -1.53
N GLN A 95 -15.35 2.75 -2.23
CA GLN A 95 -15.56 4.19 -2.11
C GLN A 95 -17.02 4.52 -2.45
N ASN A 96 -17.65 5.43 -1.69
CA ASN A 96 -19.03 5.87 -1.93
C ASN A 96 -20.05 4.71 -2.02
N GLY A 97 -19.87 3.65 -1.24
CA GLY A 97 -20.75 2.47 -1.24
C GLY A 97 -20.58 1.52 -2.43
N LYS A 98 -19.68 1.82 -3.38
CA LYS A 98 -19.32 0.93 -4.48
C LYS A 98 -18.11 0.07 -4.09
N SER A 99 -18.14 -1.20 -4.49
CA SER A 99 -17.02 -2.13 -4.32
C SER A 99 -16.52 -2.62 -5.67
N THR A 100 -15.22 -2.49 -5.91
CA THR A 100 -14.56 -2.82 -7.18
C THR A 100 -13.46 -3.85 -6.92
N ALA A 101 -13.49 -4.96 -7.69
CA ALA A 101 -12.50 -6.02 -7.55
C ALA A 101 -11.12 -5.57 -8.06
N GLY A 102 -10.07 -5.99 -7.33
CA GLY A 102 -8.69 -5.75 -7.72
C GLY A 102 -8.14 -6.80 -8.68
N GLN A 103 -7.24 -6.39 -9.55
CA GLN A 103 -6.45 -7.24 -10.41
C GLN A 103 -5.03 -7.34 -9.82
N PRO A 104 -4.67 -8.47 -9.20
CA PRO A 104 -3.37 -8.63 -8.57
C PRO A 104 -2.27 -8.86 -9.62
N VAL A 105 -1.08 -8.31 -9.36
CA VAL A 105 0.15 -8.62 -10.08
C VAL A 105 1.16 -9.15 -9.07
N ASN A 106 1.60 -10.38 -9.29
CA ASN A 106 2.58 -11.03 -8.44
C ASN A 106 3.97 -10.40 -8.66
N ILE A 107 4.63 -10.01 -7.57
CA ILE A 107 6.04 -9.62 -7.57
C ILE A 107 6.85 -10.65 -6.79
N LYS A 108 6.42 -11.01 -5.57
CA LYS A 108 7.02 -12.05 -4.75
C LYS A 108 5.99 -12.70 -3.86
N ASN A 109 5.75 -14.01 -3.99
CA ASN A 109 4.81 -14.78 -3.17
C ASN A 109 3.38 -14.17 -3.07
N PHE A 110 2.99 -13.28 -3.99
CA PHE A 110 1.69 -12.62 -4.03
C PHE A 110 0.83 -13.26 -5.11
N GLN A 111 0.55 -14.55 -4.90
CA GLN A 111 -0.27 -15.38 -5.75
C GLN A 111 -1.05 -16.36 -4.87
N LYS A 112 -2.08 -16.99 -5.43
CA LYS A 112 -2.90 -17.94 -4.67
C LYS A 112 -2.05 -19.12 -4.15
N GLY A 113 -2.12 -19.40 -2.86
CA GLY A 113 -1.52 -20.58 -2.23
C GLY A 113 -0.76 -20.29 -0.93
N LYS A 114 -0.17 -21.34 -0.37
CA LYS A 114 0.55 -21.29 0.91
C LYS A 114 1.88 -20.54 0.77
N VAL A 115 2.09 -19.59 1.69
CA VAL A 115 3.35 -18.87 1.88
C VAL A 115 3.92 -19.27 3.24
N PRO A 116 5.13 -19.88 3.30
CA PRO A 116 5.75 -20.29 4.56
C PRO A 116 5.99 -19.12 5.53
N SER A 117 6.16 -19.41 6.82
CA SER A 117 6.57 -18.42 7.83
C SER A 117 7.90 -17.74 7.46
N GLY A 118 8.03 -16.46 7.78
CA GLY A 118 9.22 -15.64 7.53
C GLY A 118 9.41 -15.22 6.08
N GLN A 119 8.50 -15.61 5.18
CA GLN A 119 8.59 -15.25 3.76
C GLN A 119 7.96 -13.90 3.50
N ARG A 120 8.63 -13.13 2.65
CA ARG A 120 8.14 -11.84 2.18
C ARG A 120 7.09 -12.04 1.09
N VAL A 121 6.06 -11.21 1.14
CA VAL A 121 5.01 -11.09 0.13
C VAL A 121 5.07 -9.67 -0.43
N ASP A 122 5.18 -9.54 -1.75
CA ASP A 122 5.15 -8.27 -2.49
C ASP A 122 4.23 -8.40 -3.70
N GLY A 123 3.40 -7.39 -3.94
CA GLY A 123 2.58 -7.35 -5.14
C GLY A 123 1.95 -6.00 -5.40
N LEU A 124 1.33 -5.88 -6.57
CA LEU A 124 0.48 -4.76 -6.92
C LEU A 124 -0.97 -5.22 -6.98
N VAL A 125 -1.88 -4.32 -6.69
CA VAL A 125 -3.30 -4.50 -7.00
C VAL A 125 -3.77 -3.29 -7.80
N GLN A 126 -4.22 -3.55 -9.03
CA GLN A 126 -4.80 -2.55 -9.91
C GLN A 126 -6.32 -2.63 -9.84
N PHE A 127 -6.98 -1.49 -9.63
CA PHE A 127 -8.42 -1.35 -9.70
C PHE A 127 -8.77 -0.51 -10.92
N ALA A 128 -9.73 -0.97 -11.72
CA ALA A 128 -10.17 -0.24 -12.91
C ALA A 128 -10.81 1.12 -12.59
N GLU A 129 -11.28 1.29 -11.36
CA GLU A 129 -11.86 2.55 -10.90
C GLU A 129 -10.80 3.45 -10.28
N ARG A 130 -10.88 4.73 -10.63
CA ARG A 130 -10.08 5.79 -10.01
C ARG A 130 -10.79 6.33 -8.79
N VAL A 131 -10.11 6.31 -7.65
CA VAL A 131 -10.63 6.96 -6.43
C VAL A 131 -10.65 8.47 -6.56
N ASP A 132 -11.64 9.09 -5.94
CA ASP A 132 -11.60 10.51 -5.59
C ASP A 132 -10.74 10.67 -4.32
N PRO A 133 -9.53 11.25 -4.40
CA PRO A 133 -8.63 11.34 -3.26
C PRO A 133 -9.09 12.36 -2.21
N LEU A 134 -10.09 13.22 -2.52
CA LEU A 134 -10.69 14.15 -1.57
C LEU A 134 -11.70 13.46 -0.63
N LYS A 135 -12.07 12.21 -0.92
CA LYS A 135 -13.00 11.42 -0.11
C LYS A 135 -12.29 10.20 0.46
N PRO A 136 -12.69 9.70 1.65
CA PRO A 136 -12.18 8.45 2.16
C PRO A 136 -12.47 7.30 1.19
N PHE A 137 -11.53 6.36 1.09
CA PHE A 137 -11.74 5.07 0.43
C PHE A 137 -11.04 3.98 1.24
N SER A 138 -11.40 2.73 1.00
CA SER A 138 -10.80 1.60 1.70
C SER A 138 -10.30 0.55 0.74
N ILE A 139 -9.15 -0.05 1.09
CA ILE A 139 -8.70 -1.30 0.50
C ILE A 139 -9.08 -2.42 1.45
N LYS A 140 -9.80 -3.41 0.95
CA LYS A 140 -10.29 -4.57 1.71
C LYS A 140 -9.61 -5.85 1.29
N TYR A 141 -9.51 -6.77 2.23
CA TYR A 141 -9.18 -8.17 2.01
C TYR A 141 -10.09 -9.05 2.88
N GLY A 142 -11.03 -9.75 2.25
CA GLY A 142 -12.06 -10.48 2.99
C GLY A 142 -12.89 -9.54 3.88
N ARG A 143 -12.76 -9.67 5.20
CA ARG A 143 -13.45 -8.81 6.20
C ARG A 143 -12.62 -7.63 6.68
N GLU A 144 -11.32 -7.65 6.41
CA GLU A 144 -10.37 -6.67 6.90
C GLU A 144 -10.31 -5.47 5.97
N SER A 145 -10.06 -4.28 6.51
CA SER A 145 -10.01 -3.03 5.73
C SER A 145 -8.93 -2.07 6.21
N ALA A 146 -8.32 -1.37 5.27
CA ALA A 146 -7.42 -0.25 5.51
C ALA A 146 -8.03 1.00 4.86
N GLU A 147 -8.42 1.98 5.69
CA GLU A 147 -8.99 3.25 5.21
C GLU A 147 -7.89 4.27 4.88
N PHE A 148 -7.99 4.84 3.69
CA PHE A 148 -7.22 5.98 3.25
C PHE A 148 -8.08 7.24 3.36
N ARG A 149 -7.52 8.25 4.01
CA ARG A 149 -8.10 9.59 4.13
C ARG A 149 -6.96 10.58 3.99
N PHE A 150 -7.00 11.37 2.93
CA PHE A 150 -5.95 12.32 2.60
C PHE A 150 -6.38 13.74 2.95
N THR A 151 -5.42 14.56 3.38
CA THR A 151 -5.63 16.00 3.53
C THR A 151 -5.59 16.68 2.17
N ALA A 152 -6.13 17.89 2.06
CA ALA A 152 -6.08 18.67 0.82
C ALA A 152 -4.64 18.88 0.31
N ASP A 153 -3.69 19.09 1.22
CA ASP A 153 -2.27 19.26 0.89
C ASP A 153 -1.66 17.97 0.32
N GLN A 154 -1.99 16.82 0.90
CA GLN A 154 -1.58 15.52 0.37
C GLN A 154 -2.15 15.29 -1.03
N VAL A 155 -3.44 15.57 -1.24
CA VAL A 155 -4.06 15.44 -2.57
C VAL A 155 -3.38 16.36 -3.60
N LYS A 156 -3.06 17.60 -3.23
CA LYS A 156 -2.31 18.53 -4.08
C LYS A 156 -0.94 17.97 -4.44
N ALA A 157 -0.24 17.35 -3.49
CA ALA A 157 1.08 16.74 -3.70
C ALA A 157 1.06 15.48 -4.58
N MET A 158 -0.09 14.80 -4.72
CA MET A 158 -0.24 13.63 -5.62
C MET A 158 -0.31 14.03 -7.10
N THR A 159 -0.61 15.30 -7.39
CA THR A 159 -0.81 15.79 -8.75
C THR A 159 0.53 16.31 -9.28
N PRO A 160 0.96 15.92 -10.49
CA PRO A 160 2.17 16.48 -11.05
C PRO A 160 1.97 17.99 -11.25
N PRO A 161 3.01 18.83 -11.04
CA PRO A 161 2.91 20.23 -11.38
C PRO A 161 2.50 20.38 -12.85
N PRO A 162 1.70 21.40 -13.21
CA PRO A 162 1.34 21.64 -14.60
C PRO A 162 2.63 21.72 -15.43
N ALA A 163 2.60 21.11 -16.62
CA ALA A 163 3.73 21.22 -17.53
C ALA A 163 4.05 22.71 -17.75
N PRO A 164 5.33 23.12 -17.75
CA PRO A 164 5.69 24.48 -18.08
C PRO A 164 5.08 24.84 -19.45
N PRO A 165 4.66 26.10 -19.66
CA PRO A 165 4.22 26.55 -20.97
C PRO A 165 5.24 26.11 -22.02
N GLN A 166 4.77 25.44 -23.06
CA GLN A 166 5.59 25.23 -24.24
C GLN A 166 5.63 26.58 -24.97
N ASP A 167 6.68 27.35 -24.70
CA ASP A 167 7.04 28.53 -25.49
C ASP A 167 7.59 28.12 -26.87
#